data_AF-A0A9J6ERD5-F1
#
_entry.id   AF-A0A9J6ERD5-F1
#
_cell.length_a   1.000
_cell.length_b   1.000
_cell.length_c   1.000
_cell.angle_alpha   90.00
_cell.angle_beta   90.00
_cell.angle_gamma   90.00
#
_symmetry.space_group_name_H-M   'P 1'
#
loop_
_entity.id
_entity.type
_entity.pdbx_description
1 polymer ?
#
loop_
_entity_poly.entity_id
_entity_poly.type
_entity_poly.pdbx_seq_one_letter_code
_entity_poly.pdbx_strand_id
1 'polypeptide(L)'
;MAAAKRVADDTVRYYLFPKLEYPTTRLDRLELEKRAELYTAKLLPLITTYIWQDEQFNLCVVDAQRDGVPPHLEGSTYFGDNVEDEWFVVYLLYELTKDDKDLVVKLTRYIANAYCVIKMLAGVQTDVLLSRGTIRAVVIISRHLKVLKEPWIFTWVYIYRNSLHVVPLENGKASENTRVPRIDDAITIIRSPIAKTKATPAVQKSLAARLHDAPVRHRASHHRAHCYLPAAAVALLQRDPALLGPAVGAFVSRDPLDLKALRAMRCVMLAGVE
;
A
#
# COMPACT_ATOMS: atom_id res chain seq x y z
N MET A 1 -14.51 12.66 -20.50
CA MET A 1 -13.80 11.73 -19.60
C MET A 1 -12.50 12.37 -19.15
N ALA A 2 -12.52 13.13 -18.06
CA ALA A 2 -11.28 13.44 -17.36
C ALA A 2 -10.97 12.21 -16.51
N ALA A 3 -10.03 11.36 -16.95
CA ALA A 3 -9.45 10.39 -16.05
C ALA A 3 -8.95 11.17 -14.83
N ALA A 4 -9.46 10.86 -13.63
CA ALA A 4 -8.93 11.41 -12.40
C ALA A 4 -7.41 11.26 -12.48
N LYS A 5 -6.70 12.38 -12.40
CA LYS A 5 -5.25 12.41 -12.62
C LYS A 5 -4.63 11.56 -11.51
N ARG A 6 -4.31 10.30 -11.81
CA ARG A 6 -3.67 9.38 -10.87
C ARG A 6 -2.39 10.04 -10.36
N VAL A 7 -2.42 10.49 -9.12
CA VAL A 7 -1.25 11.07 -8.47
C VAL A 7 -0.37 9.90 -8.03
N ALA A 8 0.93 9.99 -8.31
CA ALA A 8 1.88 8.95 -7.93
C ALA A 8 1.90 8.71 -6.40
N ASP A 9 1.51 9.72 -5.62
CA ASP A 9 1.46 9.72 -4.16
C ASP A 9 0.39 8.81 -3.56
N ASP A 10 -0.64 8.47 -4.35
CA ASP A 10 -1.77 7.65 -3.92
C ASP A 10 -1.59 6.17 -4.33
N THR A 11 -0.35 5.78 -4.63
CA THR A 11 0.01 4.41 -4.98
C THR A 11 1.01 3.85 -3.97
N VAL A 12 0.70 2.67 -3.43
CA VAL A 12 1.70 1.89 -2.70
C VAL A 12 2.39 0.93 -3.67
N ARG A 13 3.71 1.00 -3.74
CA ARG A 13 4.54 0.07 -4.52
C ARG A 13 5.31 -0.83 -3.57
N TYR A 14 5.33 -2.11 -3.91
CA TYR A 14 5.97 -3.14 -3.10
C TYR A 14 6.80 -4.07 -3.95
N TYR A 15 7.97 -4.40 -3.42
CA TYR A 15 8.95 -5.28 -4.05
C TYR A 15 9.26 -6.42 -3.09
N LEU A 16 9.13 -7.65 -3.55
CA LEU A 16 9.32 -8.87 -2.77
C LEU A 16 10.56 -9.59 -3.30
N PHE A 17 11.54 -9.72 -2.42
CA PHE A 17 12.83 -10.36 -2.69
C PHE A 17 12.92 -11.65 -1.88
N PRO A 18 12.38 -12.78 -2.39
CA PRO A 18 12.60 -14.07 -1.77
C PRO A 18 14.06 -14.50 -1.98
N LYS A 19 14.52 -15.49 -1.21
CA LYS A 19 15.91 -15.98 -1.34
C LYS A 19 16.00 -16.97 -2.50
N LEU A 20 16.85 -16.68 -3.46
CA LEU A 20 17.15 -17.55 -4.59
C LEU A 20 18.48 -18.26 -4.28
N GLU A 21 18.52 -19.59 -4.42
CA GLU A 21 19.70 -20.40 -4.05
C GLU A 21 20.81 -20.32 -5.11
N TYR A 22 20.43 -20.27 -6.39
CA TYR A 22 21.35 -20.26 -7.53
C TYR A 22 20.88 -19.25 -8.58
N PRO A 23 21.32 -17.98 -8.51
CA PRO A 23 20.86 -16.93 -9.41
C PRO A 23 21.26 -17.24 -10.86
N THR A 24 20.34 -17.82 -11.62
CA THR A 24 20.44 -18.04 -13.06
C THR A 24 19.14 -17.58 -13.71
N THR A 25 19.24 -16.73 -14.74
CA THR A 25 18.12 -15.92 -15.24
C THR A 25 16.84 -16.72 -15.53
N ARG A 26 16.95 -17.97 -16.01
CA ARG A 26 15.79 -18.81 -16.35
C ARG A 26 15.21 -19.58 -15.17
N LEU A 27 16.05 -20.10 -14.27
CA LEU A 27 15.55 -20.84 -13.08
C LEU A 27 14.99 -19.87 -12.04
N ASP A 28 15.56 -18.67 -11.93
CA ASP A 28 15.10 -17.61 -11.03
C ASP A 28 13.66 -17.21 -11.35
N ARG A 29 13.36 -16.99 -12.63
CA ARG A 29 12.02 -16.62 -13.07
C ARG A 29 10.99 -17.70 -12.73
N LEU A 30 11.29 -18.96 -12.99
CA LEU A 30 10.38 -20.07 -12.70
C LEU A 30 10.13 -20.20 -11.18
N GLU A 31 11.16 -20.01 -10.36
CA GLU A 31 11.02 -20.04 -8.91
C GLU A 31 10.21 -18.84 -8.39
N LEU A 32 10.41 -17.66 -8.98
CA LEU A 32 9.61 -16.48 -8.69
C LEU A 32 8.14 -16.66 -9.09
N GLU A 33 7.85 -17.25 -10.26
CA GLU A 33 6.50 -17.58 -10.71
C GLU A 33 5.80 -18.52 -9.71
N LYS A 34 6.47 -19.60 -9.29
CA LYS A 34 5.96 -20.52 -8.26
C LYS A 34 5.67 -19.81 -6.93
N ARG A 35 6.58 -18.94 -6.48
CA ARG A 35 6.38 -18.16 -5.25
C ARG A 35 5.25 -17.15 -5.38
N ALA A 36 5.09 -16.51 -6.53
CA ALA A 36 4.00 -15.58 -6.79
C ALA A 36 2.64 -16.30 -6.72
N GLU A 37 2.53 -17.49 -7.32
CA GLU A 37 1.34 -18.33 -7.22
C GLU A 37 1.05 -18.74 -5.78
N LEU A 38 2.07 -19.20 -5.04
CA LEU A 38 1.95 -19.57 -3.63
C LEU A 38 1.46 -18.41 -2.76
N TYR A 39 2.06 -17.23 -2.91
CA TYR A 39 1.66 -16.03 -2.17
C TYR A 39 0.25 -15.60 -2.54
N THR A 40 -0.08 -15.58 -3.83
CA THR A 40 -1.41 -15.20 -4.30
C THR A 40 -2.48 -16.15 -3.76
N ALA A 41 -2.26 -17.46 -3.87
CA ALA A 41 -3.18 -18.48 -3.36
C ALA A 41 -3.42 -18.33 -1.85
N LYS A 42 -2.37 -18.04 -1.08
CA LYS A 42 -2.47 -17.82 0.37
C LYS A 42 -3.24 -16.55 0.70
N LEU A 43 -3.01 -15.46 -0.02
CA LEU A 43 -3.65 -14.17 0.24
C LEU A 43 -5.06 -14.08 -0.34
N LEU A 44 -5.43 -14.96 -1.29
CA LEU A 44 -6.71 -14.91 -1.99
C LEU A 44 -7.94 -14.86 -1.07
N PRO A 45 -8.03 -15.64 0.03
CA PRO A 45 -9.18 -15.55 0.95
C PRO A 45 -9.28 -14.19 1.65
N LEU A 46 -8.16 -13.52 1.91
CA LEU A 46 -8.12 -12.20 2.52
C LEU A 46 -8.46 -11.11 1.49
N ILE A 47 -7.90 -11.22 0.28
CA ILE A 47 -8.10 -10.25 -0.81
C ILE A 47 -9.56 -10.25 -1.28
N THR A 48 -10.15 -11.43 -1.46
CA THR A 48 -11.54 -11.59 -1.98
C THR A 48 -12.62 -11.20 -0.97
N THR A 49 -12.31 -11.27 0.33
CA THR A 49 -13.25 -10.83 1.38
C THR A 49 -13.12 -9.35 1.72
N TYR A 50 -12.14 -8.66 1.12
CA TYR A 50 -11.89 -7.24 1.30
C TYR A 50 -12.52 -6.42 0.17
N ILE A 51 -13.17 -5.32 0.50
CA ILE A 51 -13.77 -4.42 -0.50
C ILE A 51 -12.74 -3.31 -0.78
N TRP A 52 -12.07 -3.42 -1.93
CA TRP A 52 -11.09 -2.45 -2.41
C TRP A 52 -11.79 -1.21 -2.98
N GLN A 53 -11.18 -0.04 -2.80
CA GLN A 53 -11.72 1.20 -3.37
C GLN A 53 -11.49 1.28 -4.88
N ASP A 54 -10.27 1.02 -5.34
CA ASP A 54 -9.88 1.19 -6.74
C ASP A 54 -9.17 -0.05 -7.28
N GLU A 55 -7.93 -0.30 -6.87
CA GLU A 55 -7.13 -1.43 -7.34
C GLU A 55 -6.94 -2.49 -6.24
N GLN A 56 -6.96 -3.77 -6.63
CA GLN A 56 -6.66 -4.86 -5.72
C GLN A 56 -5.15 -5.10 -5.60
N PHE A 57 -4.76 -5.85 -4.57
CA PHE A 57 -3.41 -6.41 -4.47
C PHE A 57 -3.07 -7.27 -5.70
N ASN A 58 -1.87 -7.11 -6.23
CA ASN A 58 -1.38 -7.82 -7.40
C ASN A 58 0.12 -8.11 -7.27
N LEU A 59 0.58 -9.17 -7.93
CA LEU A 59 2.00 -9.51 -7.99
C LEU A 59 2.35 -9.92 -9.42
N CYS A 60 3.46 -9.40 -9.92
CA CYS A 60 4.06 -9.79 -11.18
C CYS A 60 5.55 -10.12 -10.98
N VAL A 61 6.07 -10.99 -11.85
CA VAL A 61 7.49 -11.36 -11.83
C VAL A 61 8.26 -10.38 -12.68
N VAL A 62 9.34 -9.84 -12.13
CA VAL A 62 10.22 -8.87 -12.76
C VAL A 62 11.63 -9.45 -12.83
N ASP A 63 12.18 -9.51 -14.05
CA ASP A 63 13.55 -9.94 -14.28
C ASP A 63 14.56 -8.93 -13.70
N ALA A 64 15.82 -9.33 -13.57
CA ALA A 64 16.88 -8.43 -13.10
C ALA A 64 16.94 -7.15 -13.93
N GLN A 65 16.96 -5.98 -13.28
CA GLN A 65 17.06 -4.69 -13.95
C GLN A 65 18.53 -4.23 -14.02
N ARG A 66 18.85 -3.42 -15.04
CA ARG A 66 20.22 -2.90 -15.26
C ARG A 66 20.74 -2.03 -14.11
N ASP A 67 19.86 -1.50 -13.28
CA ASP A 67 20.18 -0.57 -12.19
C ASP A 67 20.63 -1.27 -10.89
N GLY A 68 20.88 -2.59 -10.93
CA GLY A 68 21.30 -3.38 -9.76
C GLY A 68 20.12 -3.85 -8.90
N VAL A 69 18.91 -3.90 -9.46
CA VAL A 69 17.76 -4.52 -8.79
C VAL A 69 17.72 -6.01 -9.14
N PRO A 70 17.82 -6.93 -8.16
CA PRO A 70 17.79 -8.37 -8.43
C PRO A 70 16.41 -8.80 -8.96
N PRO A 71 16.29 -9.98 -9.60
CA PRO A 71 14.99 -10.55 -9.94
C PRO A 71 14.07 -10.61 -8.72
N HIS A 72 12.81 -10.21 -8.89
CA HIS A 72 11.89 -10.02 -7.77
C HIS A 72 10.43 -10.13 -8.20
N LEU A 73 9.52 -10.14 -7.22
CA LEU A 73 8.11 -9.88 -7.48
C LEU A 73 7.83 -8.41 -7.20
N GLU A 74 7.12 -7.74 -8.09
CA GLU A 74 6.67 -6.36 -7.90
C GLU A 74 5.14 -6.34 -7.90
N GLY A 75 4.57 -5.40 -7.15
CA GLY A 75 3.18 -5.03 -7.30
C GLY A 75 2.96 -3.57 -6.95
N SER A 76 1.84 -3.05 -7.39
CA SER A 76 1.43 -1.69 -7.09
C SER A 76 -0.07 -1.61 -6.92
N THR A 77 -0.53 -0.90 -5.89
CA THR A 77 -1.95 -0.72 -5.63
C THR A 77 -2.24 0.77 -5.49
N TYR A 78 -3.08 1.29 -6.38
CA TYR A 78 -3.65 2.62 -6.25
C TYR A 78 -4.74 2.61 -5.17
N PHE A 79 -4.50 3.31 -4.06
CA PHE A 79 -5.44 3.39 -2.93
C PHE A 79 -6.27 4.68 -2.92
N GLY A 80 -5.91 5.67 -3.76
CA GLY A 80 -6.60 6.96 -3.81
C GLY A 80 -6.65 7.63 -2.43
N ASP A 81 -7.86 7.88 -1.94
CA ASP A 81 -8.09 8.49 -0.62
C ASP A 81 -8.27 7.45 0.52
N ASN A 82 -8.43 6.17 0.21
CA ASN A 82 -8.65 5.13 1.22
C ASN A 82 -7.34 4.60 1.78
N VAL A 83 -6.86 5.29 2.82
CA VAL A 83 -5.66 4.91 3.57
C VAL A 83 -5.76 3.50 4.17
N GLU A 84 -6.95 2.92 4.35
CA GLU A 84 -7.07 1.54 4.86
C GLU A 84 -6.70 0.50 3.79
N ASP A 85 -6.84 0.77 2.49
CA ASP A 85 -6.37 -0.12 1.42
C ASP A 85 -4.85 -0.25 1.49
N GLU A 86 -4.16 0.88 1.73
CA GLU A 86 -2.72 0.91 1.94
C GLU A 86 -2.29 0.03 3.13
N TRP A 87 -2.91 0.24 4.30
CA TRP A 87 -2.59 -0.55 5.49
C TRP A 87 -2.95 -2.03 5.34
N PHE A 88 -3.97 -2.34 4.55
CA PHE A 88 -4.31 -3.72 4.24
C PHE A 88 -3.25 -4.37 3.36
N VAL A 89 -2.73 -3.68 2.34
CA VAL A 89 -1.56 -4.16 1.56
C VAL A 89 -0.36 -4.42 2.49
N VAL A 90 -0.05 -3.49 3.40
CA VAL A 90 1.04 -3.68 4.37
C VAL A 90 0.79 -4.90 5.25
N TYR A 91 -0.44 -5.12 5.71
CA TYR A 91 -0.83 -6.30 6.46
C TYR A 91 -0.61 -7.59 5.67
N LEU A 92 -1.07 -7.67 4.42
CA LEU A 92 -0.87 -8.84 3.56
C LEU A 92 0.62 -9.17 3.38
N LEU A 93 1.45 -8.15 3.09
CA LEU A 93 2.89 -8.31 2.94
C LEU A 93 3.57 -8.75 4.24
N TYR A 94 3.12 -8.20 5.37
CA TYR A 94 3.61 -8.58 6.70
C TYR A 94 3.29 -10.05 7.00
N GLU A 95 2.07 -10.52 6.71
CA GLU A 95 1.66 -11.93 6.82
C GLU A 95 2.47 -12.86 5.89
N LEU A 96 2.92 -12.41 4.72
CA LEU A 96 3.81 -13.19 3.88
C LEU A 96 5.18 -13.42 4.54
N THR A 97 5.77 -12.37 5.14
CA THR A 97 7.09 -12.48 5.81
C THR A 97 7.05 -13.27 7.12
N LYS A 98 5.86 -13.56 7.65
CA LYS A 98 5.71 -14.50 8.77
C LYS A 98 5.96 -15.93 8.34
N ASP A 99 5.53 -16.29 7.14
CA ASP A 99 5.59 -17.68 6.68
C ASP A 99 6.88 -17.92 5.88
N ASP A 100 7.22 -17.03 4.95
CA ASP A 100 8.54 -17.04 4.33
C ASP A 100 9.51 -16.19 5.15
N LYS A 101 10.36 -16.86 5.94
CA LYS A 101 11.38 -16.22 6.79
C LYS A 101 12.55 -15.63 6.01
N ASP A 102 12.66 -15.92 4.72
CA ASP A 102 13.72 -15.46 3.84
C ASP A 102 13.24 -14.38 2.85
N LEU A 103 11.94 -14.11 2.82
CA LEU A 103 11.33 -13.02 2.08
C LEU A 103 11.64 -11.66 2.70
N VAL A 104 12.33 -10.81 1.93
CA VAL A 104 12.51 -9.38 2.23
C VAL A 104 11.53 -8.59 1.37
N VAL A 105 10.72 -7.74 2.00
CA VAL A 105 9.80 -6.85 1.28
C VAL A 105 10.30 -5.42 1.40
N LYS A 106 10.35 -4.70 0.29
CA LYS A 106 10.58 -3.25 0.25
C LYS A 106 9.28 -2.55 -0.05
N LEU A 107 8.98 -1.50 0.69
CA LEU A 107 7.88 -0.59 0.43
C LEU A 107 8.45 0.74 -0.06
N THR A 108 8.03 1.18 -1.24
CA THR A 108 8.23 2.55 -1.66
C THR A 108 6.89 3.26 -1.63
N ARG A 109 6.87 4.40 -0.96
CA ARG A 109 5.77 5.33 -1.07
C ARG A 109 6.35 6.73 -1.25
N TYR A 110 5.63 7.54 -2.02
CA TYR A 110 5.82 8.98 -2.07
C TYR A 110 5.06 9.55 -0.87
N ILE A 111 5.63 9.39 0.33
CA ILE A 111 4.80 9.43 1.54
C ILE A 111 4.60 10.87 2.04
N ALA A 112 3.44 11.45 1.77
CA ALA A 112 2.86 12.48 2.64
C ALA A 112 2.61 11.96 4.07
N ASN A 113 2.47 10.63 4.21
CA ASN A 113 2.28 9.91 5.47
C ASN A 113 3.54 9.16 5.97
N ALA A 114 4.75 9.50 5.47
CA ALA A 114 6.00 9.04 6.10
C ALA A 114 6.00 9.61 7.51
N TYR A 115 5.32 10.75 7.68
CA TYR A 115 4.83 11.25 8.95
C TYR A 115 4.28 10.17 9.90
N CYS A 116 3.54 9.12 9.50
CA CYS A 116 3.10 8.09 10.46
C CYS A 116 4.25 7.20 10.94
N VAL A 117 5.11 6.71 10.04
CA VAL A 117 6.28 5.88 10.43
C VAL A 117 7.33 6.73 11.15
N ILE A 118 7.51 7.99 10.74
CA ILE A 118 8.37 9.00 11.37
C ILE A 118 7.81 9.44 12.73
N LYS A 119 6.50 9.60 12.90
CA LYS A 119 5.83 9.92 14.18
C LYS A 119 5.82 8.72 15.13
N MET A 120 5.77 7.49 14.60
CA MET A 120 6.05 6.25 15.35
C MET A 120 7.54 6.16 15.75
N LEU A 121 8.48 6.53 14.88
CA LEU A 121 9.93 6.61 15.18
C LEU A 121 10.25 7.70 16.21
N ALA A 122 9.49 8.80 16.20
CA ALA A 122 9.62 9.92 17.13
C ALA A 122 8.87 9.73 18.47
N GLY A 123 8.17 8.60 18.67
CA GLY A 123 7.53 8.27 19.95
C GLY A 123 6.37 9.18 20.36
N VAL A 124 5.70 9.86 19.42
CA VAL A 124 4.63 10.81 19.75
C VAL A 124 3.27 10.13 19.73
N GLN A 125 2.71 9.91 20.92
CA GLN A 125 1.34 9.46 21.13
C GLN A 125 0.39 10.64 20.89
N THR A 126 -0.41 10.61 19.83
CA THR A 126 -1.53 11.55 19.70
C THR A 126 -2.78 10.79 19.31
N ASP A 127 -3.57 10.47 20.33
CA ASP A 127 -5.02 10.57 20.22
C ASP A 127 -5.39 12.01 19.78
N VAL A 128 -6.57 12.14 19.16
CA VAL A 128 -7.30 13.38 18.88
C VAL A 128 -7.06 14.00 17.47
N LEU A 129 -8.21 14.22 16.81
CA LEU A 129 -8.49 15.05 15.61
C LEU A 129 -8.59 14.36 14.24
N LEU A 130 -9.58 13.47 14.10
CA LEU A 130 -10.32 13.33 12.84
C LEU A 130 -11.72 13.96 13.03
N SER A 131 -11.80 15.29 13.04
CA SER A 131 -13.10 15.93 12.85
C SER A 131 -12.99 17.26 12.12
N ARG A 132 -13.65 17.28 10.95
CA ARG A 132 -14.07 18.44 10.16
C ARG A 132 -13.01 19.01 9.20
N GLY A 133 -13.40 18.98 7.93
CA GLY A 133 -12.61 19.34 6.76
C GLY A 133 -12.02 20.74 6.85
N THR A 134 -10.70 20.76 6.68
CA THR A 134 -9.90 21.72 5.90
C THR A 134 -8.47 21.23 6.08
N ILE A 135 -7.97 20.36 5.20
CA ILE A 135 -6.56 19.94 5.23
C ILE A 135 -5.73 21.05 4.59
N ARG A 136 -5.66 22.18 5.29
CA ARG A 136 -4.49 23.06 5.21
C ARG A 136 -3.64 22.68 6.40
N ALA A 137 -2.36 22.43 6.12
CA ALA A 137 -1.32 22.15 7.10
C ALA A 137 -1.32 23.21 8.21
N VAL A 138 -2.11 22.97 9.25
CA VAL A 138 -2.05 23.73 10.50
C VAL A 138 -1.12 22.96 11.40
N VAL A 139 0.15 23.27 11.17
CA VAL A 139 1.26 23.14 12.11
C VAL A 139 0.84 23.82 13.42
N ILE A 140 0.35 23.05 14.39
CA ILE A 140 0.36 23.45 15.80
C ILE A 140 0.87 22.27 16.60
N ILE A 141 2.19 22.09 16.65
CA ILE A 141 2.86 21.53 17.84
C ILE A 141 4.18 22.29 18.06
N SER A 142 4.07 23.23 19.01
CA SER A 142 5.09 23.72 19.96
C SER A 142 6.34 24.46 19.47
N ARG A 143 6.42 25.73 19.91
CA ARG A 143 7.47 26.74 19.69
C ARG A 143 8.89 26.40 20.22
N HIS A 144 9.23 25.13 20.44
CA HIS A 144 10.54 24.75 21.01
C HIS A 144 11.31 23.69 20.22
N LEU A 145 10.80 23.18 19.11
CA LEU A 145 11.60 22.39 18.18
C LEU A 145 12.07 23.28 17.03
N LYS A 146 13.34 23.73 17.15
CA LYS A 146 14.10 24.34 16.06
C LYS A 146 13.85 23.55 14.78
N VAL A 147 13.26 24.24 13.81
CA VAL A 147 13.20 23.95 12.38
C VAL A 147 14.24 22.89 11.98
N LEU A 148 13.80 21.64 11.83
CA LEU A 148 14.61 20.59 11.21
C LEU A 148 14.58 20.84 9.70
N LYS A 149 15.61 21.54 9.19
CA LYS A 149 15.98 21.49 7.77
C LYS A 149 16.29 20.02 7.40
N GLU A 150 15.87 19.62 6.20
CA GLU A 150 15.97 18.33 5.47
C GLU A 150 17.11 17.35 5.86
N PRO A 151 17.03 15.99 5.73
CA PRO A 151 16.55 15.23 4.55
C PRO A 151 16.00 13.80 4.85
N TRP A 152 14.69 13.56 4.79
CA TRP A 152 14.10 12.24 5.10
C TRP A 152 13.43 11.56 3.91
N ILE A 153 13.63 12.07 2.69
CA ILE A 153 12.90 11.66 1.47
C ILE A 153 13.41 10.32 0.89
N PHE A 154 14.55 9.79 1.36
CA PHE A 154 15.25 8.68 0.68
C PHE A 154 15.44 7.40 1.50
N THR A 155 14.86 7.31 2.71
CA THR A 155 14.98 6.09 3.52
C THR A 155 13.97 5.04 3.06
N TRP A 156 14.48 3.97 2.45
CA TRP A 156 13.68 2.80 2.10
C TRP A 156 13.25 2.02 3.34
N VAL A 157 11.97 1.67 3.37
CA VAL A 157 11.37 0.88 4.45
C VAL A 157 11.28 -0.57 4.00
N TYR A 158 11.73 -1.48 4.85
CA TYR A 158 11.74 -2.91 4.57
C TYR A 158 10.97 -3.68 5.64
N ILE A 159 10.34 -4.78 5.24
CA ILE A 159 9.75 -5.77 6.15
C ILE A 159 10.52 -7.07 5.96
N TYR A 160 11.00 -7.63 7.05
CA TYR A 160 11.72 -8.91 7.06
C TYR A 160 11.41 -9.64 8.37
N ARG A 161 11.09 -10.93 8.27
CA ARG A 161 10.78 -11.79 9.43
C ARG A 161 9.83 -11.13 10.43
N ASN A 162 8.68 -10.62 9.94
CA ASN A 162 7.67 -10.02 10.80
C ASN A 162 8.16 -8.77 11.58
N SER A 163 9.21 -8.10 11.11
CA SER A 163 9.78 -6.90 11.73
C SER A 163 10.00 -5.82 10.68
N LEU A 164 9.92 -4.55 11.10
CA LEU A 164 10.29 -3.41 10.28
C LEU A 164 11.81 -3.20 10.30
N HIS A 165 12.42 -2.99 9.14
CA HIS A 165 13.83 -2.70 8.99
C HIS A 165 14.01 -1.37 8.25
N VAL A 166 14.96 -0.57 8.71
CA VAL A 166 15.38 0.68 8.08
C VAL A 166 16.88 0.56 7.86
N VAL A 167 17.31 0.64 6.61
CA VAL A 167 18.73 0.56 6.26
C VAL A 167 19.35 1.96 6.46
N PRO A 168 20.34 2.11 7.37
CA PRO A 168 20.98 3.39 7.59
C PRO A 168 21.73 3.85 6.34
N LEU A 169 21.63 5.14 6.00
CA LEU A 169 22.53 5.77 5.05
C LEU A 169 23.92 5.86 5.70
N GLU A 170 24.98 5.51 4.96
CA GLU A 170 26.31 5.09 5.46
C GLU A 170 27.02 5.97 6.50
N ASN A 171 26.51 7.14 6.91
CA ASN A 171 27.20 7.97 7.92
C ASN A 171 26.32 8.70 8.94
N GLY A 172 25.00 8.48 9.00
CA GLY A 172 24.12 9.18 9.96
C GLY A 172 24.12 10.72 9.83
N LYS A 173 24.87 11.26 8.87
CA LYS A 173 24.95 12.65 8.44
C LYS A 173 24.67 12.60 6.96
N ALA A 174 23.52 13.12 6.57
CA ALA A 174 23.24 13.39 5.18
C ALA A 174 24.18 14.50 4.70
N SER A 175 25.34 14.09 4.20
CA SER A 175 26.16 14.93 3.33
C SER A 175 25.47 15.02 1.98
N GLU A 176 25.62 16.13 1.26
CA GLU A 176 25.15 16.31 -0.12
C GLU A 176 25.63 15.19 -1.09
N ASN A 177 26.67 14.43 -0.71
CA ASN A 177 27.20 13.28 -1.47
C ASN A 177 26.79 11.90 -0.92
N THR A 178 25.75 11.81 -0.09
CA THR A 178 25.31 10.52 0.47
C THR A 178 24.70 9.66 -0.64
N ARG A 179 25.45 8.65 -1.10
CA ARG A 179 24.97 7.69 -2.10
C ARG A 179 23.88 6.83 -1.47
N VAL A 180 22.71 6.80 -2.10
CA VAL A 180 21.65 5.85 -1.73
C VAL A 180 22.21 4.44 -1.95
N PRO A 181 22.20 3.55 -0.94
CA PRO A 181 22.70 2.19 -1.08
C PRO A 181 21.94 1.48 -2.20
N ARG A 182 22.58 0.54 -2.90
CA ARG A 182 21.85 -0.23 -3.91
C ARG A 182 20.89 -1.21 -3.25
N ILE A 183 19.89 -1.69 -4.01
CA ILE A 183 18.83 -2.55 -3.45
C ILE A 183 19.41 -3.92 -3.04
N ASP A 184 20.32 -4.47 -3.83
CA ASP A 184 21.07 -5.69 -3.54
C ASP A 184 21.90 -5.58 -2.25
N ASP A 185 22.61 -4.47 -2.05
CA ASP A 185 23.37 -4.19 -0.82
C ASP A 185 22.43 -4.15 0.39
N ALA A 186 21.31 -3.43 0.28
CA ALA A 186 20.31 -3.32 1.33
C ALA A 186 19.72 -4.68 1.72
N ILE A 187 19.37 -5.52 0.74
CA ILE A 187 18.85 -6.87 0.97
C ILE A 187 19.90 -7.73 1.70
N THR A 188 21.16 -7.63 1.28
CA THR A 188 22.28 -8.37 1.87
C THR A 188 22.50 -7.96 3.33
N ILE A 189 22.46 -6.65 3.61
CA ILE A 189 22.57 -6.12 4.97
C ILE A 189 21.38 -6.58 5.83
N ILE A 190 20.16 -6.56 5.32
CA ILE A 190 18.96 -6.99 6.07
C ILE A 190 19.00 -8.48 6.42
N ARG A 191 19.48 -9.32 5.49
CA ARG A 191 19.64 -10.76 5.70
C ARG A 191 20.81 -11.11 6.62
N SER A 192 21.78 -10.19 6.77
CA SER A 192 22.91 -10.39 7.67
C SER A 192 22.48 -10.35 9.13
N PRO A 193 22.77 -11.39 9.93
CA PRO A 193 22.39 -11.42 11.35
C PRO A 193 23.14 -10.39 12.21
N ILE A 194 24.22 -9.82 11.69
CA ILE A 194 25.10 -8.90 12.42
C ILE A 194 24.61 -7.44 12.29
N ALA A 195 23.87 -7.11 11.22
CA ALA A 195 23.48 -5.75 10.93
C ALA A 195 22.31 -5.28 11.82
N LYS A 196 22.46 -4.15 12.49
CA LYS A 196 21.40 -3.49 13.28
C LYS A 196 20.46 -2.69 12.37
N THR A 197 19.71 -3.38 11.51
CA THR A 197 18.72 -2.74 10.61
C THR A 197 17.30 -2.72 11.19
N LYS A 198 17.03 -3.49 12.25
CA LYS A 198 15.70 -3.56 12.87
C LYS A 198 15.34 -2.21 13.50
N ALA A 199 14.15 -1.70 13.17
CA ALA A 199 13.65 -0.45 13.74
C ALA A 199 13.41 -0.56 15.26
N THR A 200 13.36 0.59 15.93
CA THR A 200 13.24 0.68 17.40
C THR A 200 12.02 -0.07 17.94
N PRO A 201 12.07 -0.60 19.18
CA PRO A 201 10.95 -1.34 19.77
C PRO A 201 9.62 -0.57 19.79
N ALA A 202 9.69 0.76 19.95
CA ALA A 202 8.51 1.63 19.91
C ALA A 202 7.80 1.57 18.54
N VAL A 203 8.57 1.58 17.46
CA VAL A 203 8.03 1.48 16.09
C VAL A 203 7.48 0.11 15.80
N GLN A 204 8.19 -0.94 16.22
CA GLN A 204 7.70 -2.32 16.06
C GLN A 204 6.37 -2.52 16.77
N LYS A 205 6.26 -2.00 18.01
CA LYS A 205 5.02 -2.07 18.80
C LYS A 205 3.88 -1.31 18.12
N SER A 206 4.17 -0.12 17.60
CA SER A 206 3.18 0.71 16.93
C SER A 206 2.71 0.09 15.61
N LEU A 207 3.62 -0.50 14.83
CA LEU A 207 3.31 -1.27 13.64
C LEU A 207 2.44 -2.49 13.99
N ALA A 208 2.85 -3.28 14.99
CA ALA A 208 2.12 -4.46 15.43
C ALA A 208 0.69 -4.10 15.89
N ALA A 209 0.53 -3.03 16.67
CA ALA A 209 -0.79 -2.54 17.09
C ALA A 209 -1.66 -2.15 15.89
N ARG A 210 -1.09 -1.45 14.90
CA ARG A 210 -1.83 -1.03 13.70
C ARG A 210 -2.25 -2.21 12.82
N LEU A 211 -1.38 -3.21 12.67
CA LEU A 211 -1.61 -4.38 11.82
C LEU A 211 -2.51 -5.44 12.49
N HIS A 212 -2.42 -5.60 13.82
CA HIS A 212 -3.25 -6.55 14.58
C HIS A 212 -4.74 -6.33 14.30
N ASP A 213 -5.17 -5.07 14.29
CA ASP A 213 -6.58 -4.74 14.11
C ASP A 213 -6.96 -4.52 12.63
N ALA A 214 -6.04 -4.60 11.66
CA ALA A 214 -6.31 -4.23 10.26
C ALA A 214 -7.51 -4.99 9.64
N PRO A 215 -7.60 -6.34 9.69
CA PRO A 215 -8.74 -7.06 9.10
C PRO A 215 -10.07 -6.80 9.84
N VAL A 216 -10.00 -6.53 11.15
CA VAL A 216 -11.20 -6.27 11.98
C VAL A 216 -11.68 -4.83 11.81
N ARG A 217 -10.76 -3.85 11.80
CA ARG A 217 -11.04 -2.41 11.60
C ARG A 217 -11.70 -2.13 10.27
N HIS A 218 -11.27 -2.83 9.22
CA HIS A 218 -11.93 -2.72 7.92
C HIS A 218 -13.43 -3.04 8.05
N ARG A 219 -13.77 -4.19 8.64
CA ARG A 219 -15.17 -4.60 8.82
C ARG A 219 -15.94 -3.71 9.79
N ALA A 220 -15.30 -3.28 10.88
CA ALA A 220 -15.93 -2.42 11.89
C ALA A 220 -16.22 -1.01 11.37
N SER A 221 -15.46 -0.54 10.37
CA SER A 221 -15.63 0.77 9.73
C SER A 221 -16.62 0.74 8.54
N HIS A 222 -17.25 -0.41 8.27
CA HIS A 222 -18.26 -0.51 7.20
C HIS A 222 -19.60 0.04 7.67
N HIS A 223 -20.03 1.12 7.02
CA HIS A 223 -21.40 1.59 7.13
C HIS A 223 -22.31 0.79 6.19
N ARG A 224 -23.45 0.32 6.70
CA ARG A 224 -24.48 -0.35 5.89
C ARG A 224 -25.61 0.62 5.60
N ALA A 225 -25.99 0.72 4.33
CA ALA A 225 -27.14 1.49 3.88
C ALA A 225 -27.93 0.64 2.88
N HIS A 226 -29.26 0.80 2.89
CA HIS A 226 -30.12 0.18 1.89
C HIS A 226 -30.23 1.10 0.68
N CYS A 227 -30.04 0.57 -0.52
CA CYS A 227 -30.21 1.29 -1.77
C CYS A 227 -30.96 0.44 -2.79
N TYR A 228 -31.65 1.10 -3.71
CA TYR A 228 -32.26 0.46 -4.87
C TYR A 228 -31.28 0.49 -6.04
N LEU A 229 -31.05 -0.67 -6.65
CA LEU A 229 -30.19 -0.82 -7.81
C LEU A 229 -30.98 -1.45 -8.98
N PRO A 230 -30.74 -1.02 -10.23
CA PRO A 230 -31.28 -1.71 -11.40
C PRO A 230 -30.89 -3.19 -11.45
N ALA A 231 -31.76 -4.05 -11.96
CA ALA A 231 -31.51 -5.50 -12.03
C ALA A 231 -30.18 -5.85 -12.75
N ALA A 232 -29.85 -5.13 -13.83
CA ALA A 232 -28.58 -5.31 -14.54
C ALA A 232 -27.35 -4.98 -13.67
N ALA A 233 -27.42 -3.93 -12.86
CA ALA A 233 -26.35 -3.56 -11.95
C ALA A 233 -26.18 -4.61 -10.83
N VAL A 234 -27.29 -5.16 -10.32
CA VAL A 234 -27.27 -6.26 -9.35
C VAL A 234 -26.58 -7.49 -9.94
N ALA A 235 -26.95 -7.90 -11.16
CA ALA A 235 -26.36 -9.05 -11.82
C ALA A 235 -24.85 -8.90 -12.05
N LEU A 236 -24.39 -7.68 -12.41
CA LEU A 236 -22.96 -7.39 -12.57
C LEU A 236 -22.21 -7.45 -11.24
N LEU A 237 -22.73 -6.80 -10.19
CA LEU A 237 -22.09 -6.77 -8.86
C LEU A 237 -22.05 -8.15 -8.19
N GLN A 238 -23.04 -9.02 -8.45
CA GLN A 238 -23.02 -10.41 -7.97
C GLN A 238 -21.93 -11.24 -8.65
N ARG A 239 -21.65 -10.97 -9.93
CA ARG A 239 -20.59 -11.68 -10.68
C ARG A 239 -19.20 -11.14 -10.36
N ASP A 240 -19.09 -9.82 -10.21
CA ASP A 240 -17.84 -9.13 -9.95
C ASP A 240 -18.04 -8.00 -8.93
N PRO A 241 -17.88 -8.31 -7.62
CA PRO A 241 -17.99 -7.32 -6.55
C PRO A 241 -16.94 -6.21 -6.62
N ALA A 242 -15.82 -6.42 -7.33
CA ALA A 242 -14.75 -5.43 -7.46
C ALA A 242 -15.21 -4.18 -8.21
N LEU A 243 -16.28 -4.29 -9.03
CA LEU A 243 -16.88 -3.17 -9.74
C LEU A 243 -17.55 -2.15 -8.80
N LEU A 244 -17.79 -2.50 -7.53
CA LEU A 244 -18.46 -1.62 -6.57
C LEU A 244 -17.66 -0.33 -6.33
N GLY A 245 -16.35 -0.44 -6.11
CA GLY A 245 -15.46 0.70 -5.86
C GLY A 245 -15.48 1.73 -7.00
N PRO A 246 -15.16 1.33 -8.24
CA PRO A 246 -15.25 2.19 -9.42
C PRO A 246 -16.67 2.75 -9.66
N ALA A 247 -17.72 1.96 -9.44
CA ALA A 247 -19.10 2.43 -9.60
C ALA A 247 -19.47 3.54 -8.60
N VAL A 248 -19.06 3.37 -7.33
CA VAL A 248 -19.23 4.40 -6.28
C VAL A 248 -18.37 5.62 -6.60
N GLY A 249 -17.12 5.43 -7.02
CA GLY A 249 -16.23 6.51 -7.45
C GLY A 249 -16.86 7.34 -8.56
N ALA A 250 -17.36 6.70 -9.62
CA ALA A 250 -18.07 7.36 -10.72
C ALA A 250 -19.38 8.02 -10.27
N PHE A 251 -20.05 7.51 -9.24
CA PHE A 251 -21.24 8.15 -8.65
C PHE A 251 -20.88 9.44 -7.88
N VAL A 252 -19.82 9.41 -7.09
CA VAL A 252 -19.40 10.53 -6.23
C VAL A 252 -18.73 11.64 -7.03
N SER A 253 -17.94 11.28 -8.05
CA SER A 253 -17.19 12.22 -8.90
C SER A 253 -17.99 12.83 -10.06
N ARG A 254 -19.32 12.64 -10.09
CA ARG A 254 -20.18 13.13 -11.18
C ARG A 254 -20.01 14.62 -11.41
N ASP A 255 -19.80 14.99 -12.67
CA ASP A 255 -19.73 16.37 -13.09
C ASP A 255 -21.06 16.86 -13.74
N PRO A 256 -21.20 18.17 -14.04
CA PRO A 256 -22.39 18.69 -14.70
C PRO A 256 -22.68 18.10 -16.10
N LEU A 257 -21.67 17.57 -16.81
CA LEU A 257 -21.84 16.87 -18.08
C LEU A 257 -22.41 15.47 -17.85
N ASP A 258 -21.92 14.75 -16.84
CA ASP A 258 -22.46 13.45 -16.43
C ASP A 258 -23.92 13.56 -16.01
N LEU A 259 -24.26 14.61 -15.26
CA LEU A 259 -25.66 14.89 -14.89
C LEU A 259 -26.55 15.18 -16.10
N LYS A 260 -26.03 15.84 -17.14
CA LYS A 260 -26.76 16.03 -18.41
C LYS A 260 -26.98 14.70 -19.14
N ALA A 261 -25.95 13.85 -19.22
CA ALA A 261 -26.05 12.53 -19.82
C ALA A 261 -27.06 11.64 -19.07
N LEU A 262 -26.99 11.60 -17.74
CA LEU A 262 -27.94 10.85 -16.88
C LEU A 262 -29.38 11.34 -17.03
N ARG A 263 -29.59 12.66 -17.21
CA ARG A 263 -30.92 13.22 -17.49
C ARG A 263 -31.46 12.79 -18.86
N ALA A 264 -30.59 12.63 -19.86
CA ALA A 264 -30.96 12.11 -21.18
C ALA A 264 -31.30 10.60 -21.15
N MET A 265 -30.74 9.85 -20.20
CA MET A 265 -31.02 8.42 -19.99
C MET A 265 -32.42 8.12 -19.41
N ARG A 266 -33.25 9.14 -19.13
CA ARG A 266 -34.61 8.97 -18.57
C ARG A 266 -35.58 8.14 -19.43
N CYS A 267 -35.26 7.78 -20.67
CA CYS A 267 -36.15 7.04 -21.57
C CYS A 267 -35.84 5.55 -21.77
N VAL A 268 -34.89 4.93 -21.05
CA VAL A 268 -34.53 3.51 -21.30
C VAL A 268 -35.01 2.53 -20.20
N MET A 269 -35.64 3.01 -19.13
CA MET A 269 -35.99 2.17 -17.97
C MET A 269 -37.49 1.86 -17.78
N LEU A 270 -38.36 2.20 -18.75
CA LEU A 270 -39.80 1.89 -18.71
C LEU A 270 -40.29 1.21 -20.00
N ALA A 271 -39.51 0.29 -20.57
CA ALA A 271 -39.98 -0.58 -21.64
C ALA A 271 -39.70 -2.03 -21.26
N GLY A 272 -40.63 -2.64 -20.54
CA GLY A 272 -40.59 -4.05 -20.19
C GLY A 272 -41.20 -4.32 -18.83
N VAL A 273 -42.52 -4.20 -18.73
CA VAL A 273 -43.48 -5.20 -18.22
C VAL A 273 -44.85 -4.50 -18.22
N GLU A 274 -45.61 -4.70 -19.29
CA GLU A 274 -47.06 -4.98 -19.27
C GLU A 274 -47.35 -5.99 -20.39
#